data_AF-A0A903VJD0-F1
#
_entry.id   AF-A0A903VJD0-F1
#
_cell.length_a   1.000
_cell.length_b   1.000
_cell.length_c   1.000
_cell.angle_alpha   90.00
_cell.angle_beta   90.00
_cell.angle_gamma   90.00
#
_symmetry.space_group_name_H-M   'P 1'
#
loop_
_entity.id
_entity.type
_entity.pdbx_description
1 polymer ?
#
loop_
_entity_poly.entity_id
_entity_poly.type
_entity_poly.pdbx_seq_one_letter_code
_entity_poly.pdbx_strand_id
1 'polypeptide(L)'
;MMWPGSNMPYTKAKVNCTYVKAYNMSLPWNDRVDTAFQWIRDPKQPANLVMLYIEEPDYYGHIYSPDSDRVAQLLIKLNDLTRYIYDKVREFNLQDRVNVVHLSDHGMDSLMPKNFINLTSFVPTDVKYDRYGNTPVLQIVPKVKQQTADLYRALKNASEKNGNFDVYTLENLPARWHFNNSQRTGPITAVARLGYGFDDMWDTVEYYRKTYNVSGKF
;
A
#
# COMPACT_ATOMS: atom_id res chain seq x y z
N MET A 1 -6.83 -16.29 -3.16
CA MET A 1 -5.38 -16.55 -3.30
C MET A 1 -4.64 -15.33 -2.77
N MET A 2 -4.14 -15.42 -1.54
CA MET A 2 -3.28 -14.40 -0.91
C MET A 2 -3.87 -12.98 -0.85
N TRP A 3 -5.20 -12.86 -0.80
CA TRP A 3 -5.85 -11.55 -0.71
C TRP A 3 -5.88 -11.04 0.74
N PRO A 4 -5.56 -9.76 1.01
CA PRO A 4 -5.63 -9.20 2.36
C PRO A 4 -6.99 -9.48 3.02
N GLY A 5 -6.96 -10.05 4.23
CA GLY A 5 -8.15 -10.41 5.01
C GLY A 5 -8.81 -11.75 4.64
N SER A 6 -8.45 -12.39 3.51
CA SER A 6 -9.06 -13.67 3.10
C SER A 6 -8.75 -14.85 4.04
N ASN A 7 -7.68 -14.75 4.82
CA ASN A 7 -7.27 -15.76 5.81
C ASN A 7 -7.78 -15.48 7.22
N MET A 8 -8.75 -14.58 7.37
CA MET A 8 -9.37 -14.24 8.65
C MET A 8 -10.89 -14.43 8.58
N PRO A 9 -11.53 -14.96 9.63
CA PRO A 9 -12.98 -15.04 9.70
C PRO A 9 -13.58 -13.64 9.70
N TYR A 10 -14.58 -13.43 8.84
CA TYR A 10 -15.30 -12.17 8.74
C TYR A 10 -16.67 -12.27 9.43
N THR A 11 -17.10 -11.18 10.08
CA THR A 11 -18.37 -11.05 10.84
C THR A 11 -18.47 -11.86 12.14
N LYS A 12 -19.51 -11.57 12.94
CA LYS A 12 -19.89 -12.36 14.12
C LYS A 12 -20.19 -13.83 13.78
N ALA A 13 -20.63 -14.10 12.55
CA ALA A 13 -20.92 -15.44 12.07
C ALA A 13 -19.67 -16.22 11.63
N LYS A 14 -18.47 -15.61 11.67
CA LYS A 14 -17.19 -16.22 11.29
C LYS A 14 -17.20 -16.85 9.90
N VAL A 15 -17.75 -16.13 8.93
CA VAL A 15 -17.78 -16.56 7.53
C VAL A 15 -16.35 -16.58 6.99
N ASN A 16 -15.97 -17.69 6.37
CA ASN A 16 -14.66 -17.91 5.77
C ASN A 16 -14.80 -18.08 4.25
N CYS A 17 -13.73 -17.79 3.51
CA CYS A 17 -13.66 -18.17 2.10
C CYS A 17 -13.63 -19.70 1.96
N THR A 18 -14.28 -20.23 0.92
CA THR A 18 -14.27 -21.67 0.60
C THR A 18 -12.85 -22.20 0.38
N TYR A 19 -12.02 -21.41 -0.32
CA TYR A 19 -10.60 -21.70 -0.51
C TYR A 19 -9.76 -20.53 -0.05
N VAL A 20 -8.68 -20.83 0.67
CA VAL A 20 -7.72 -19.84 1.15
C VAL A 20 -6.30 -20.36 0.93
N LYS A 21 -5.44 -19.47 0.46
CA LYS A 21 -3.99 -19.65 0.52
C LYS A 21 -3.43 -18.50 1.34
N ALA A 22 -2.77 -18.83 2.45
CA ALA A 22 -2.05 -17.85 3.26
C ALA A 22 -0.94 -17.19 2.42
N TYR A 23 -0.59 -15.96 2.78
CA TYR A 23 0.43 -15.19 2.09
C TYR A 23 1.77 -15.95 2.05
N ASN A 24 2.32 -16.12 0.86
CA ASN A 24 3.61 -16.74 0.63
C ASN A 24 4.21 -16.21 -0.67
N MET A 25 5.06 -15.20 -0.54
CA MET A 25 5.70 -14.52 -1.67
C MET A 25 6.57 -15.46 -2.52
N SER A 26 7.09 -16.54 -1.93
CA SER A 26 7.94 -17.52 -2.62
C SER A 26 7.16 -18.45 -3.56
N LEU A 27 5.82 -18.45 -3.54
CA LEU A 27 5.03 -19.28 -4.45
C LEU A 27 5.07 -18.69 -5.87
N PRO A 28 5.49 -19.45 -6.90
CA PRO A 28 5.53 -18.98 -8.27
C PRO A 28 4.18 -18.47 -8.76
N TRP A 29 4.18 -17.42 -9.59
CA TRP A 29 2.93 -16.79 -10.04
C TRP A 29 2.06 -17.73 -10.88
N ASN A 30 2.66 -18.55 -11.74
CA ASN A 30 1.91 -19.53 -12.52
C ASN A 30 1.23 -20.57 -11.62
N ASP A 31 1.90 -21.05 -10.57
CA ASP A 31 1.30 -21.97 -9.58
C ASP A 31 0.10 -21.33 -8.86
N ARG A 32 0.17 -20.01 -8.60
CA ARG A 32 -0.96 -19.25 -8.03
C ARG A 32 -2.15 -19.25 -9.00
N VAL A 33 -1.90 -19.00 -10.29
CA VAL A 33 -2.92 -19.04 -11.36
C VAL A 33 -3.50 -20.45 -11.49
N ASP A 34 -2.66 -21.47 -11.54
CA ASP A 34 -3.10 -22.86 -11.67
C ASP A 34 -4.00 -23.28 -10.50
N THR A 35 -3.61 -22.91 -9.29
CA THR A 35 -4.44 -23.14 -8.09
C THR A 35 -5.78 -22.40 -8.17
N ALA A 36 -5.81 -21.16 -8.67
CA ALA A 36 -7.05 -20.42 -8.87
C ALA A 36 -7.99 -21.13 -9.86
N PHE A 37 -7.46 -21.65 -10.98
CA PHE A 37 -8.23 -22.41 -11.95
C PHE A 37 -8.64 -23.81 -11.45
N GLN A 38 -7.91 -24.40 -10.51
CA GLN A 38 -8.37 -25.60 -9.80
C GLN A 38 -9.60 -25.29 -8.95
N TRP A 39 -9.61 -24.17 -8.24
CA TRP A 39 -10.78 -23.77 -7.44
C TRP A 39 -12.01 -23.44 -8.29
N ILE A 40 -11.83 -22.72 -9.41
CA ILE A 40 -12.93 -22.39 -10.34
C ILE A 40 -13.59 -23.66 -10.89
N ARG A 41 -12.78 -24.70 -11.13
CA ARG A 41 -13.21 -25.96 -11.75
C ARG A 41 -13.43 -27.09 -10.74
N ASP A 42 -13.46 -26.79 -9.44
CA ASP A 42 -13.75 -27.82 -8.45
C ASP A 42 -15.13 -28.45 -8.74
N PRO A 43 -15.22 -29.78 -8.91
CA PRO A 43 -16.46 -30.42 -9.33
C PRO A 43 -17.54 -30.46 -8.23
N LYS A 44 -17.15 -30.23 -6.96
CA LYS A 44 -18.06 -30.27 -5.80
C LYS A 44 -18.36 -28.87 -5.28
N GLN A 45 -17.37 -27.99 -5.25
CA GLN A 45 -17.48 -26.65 -4.66
C GLN A 45 -16.82 -25.59 -5.56
N PRO A 46 -17.30 -25.38 -6.80
CA PRO A 46 -16.67 -24.45 -7.73
C PRO A 46 -16.67 -23.02 -7.17
N ALA A 47 -15.51 -22.38 -7.22
CA ALA A 47 -15.36 -21.00 -6.80
C ALA A 47 -15.89 -20.03 -7.87
N ASN A 48 -16.96 -19.30 -7.54
CA ASN A 48 -17.58 -18.30 -8.44
C ASN A 48 -16.97 -16.90 -8.34
N LEU A 49 -16.13 -16.66 -7.32
CA LEU A 49 -15.32 -15.46 -7.17
C LEU A 49 -13.94 -15.90 -6.67
N VAL A 50 -12.89 -15.56 -7.42
CA VAL A 50 -11.51 -15.83 -7.04
C VAL A 50 -10.73 -14.52 -7.04
N MET A 51 -10.21 -14.18 -5.87
CA MET A 51 -9.25 -13.09 -5.72
C MET A 51 -7.83 -13.64 -5.89
N LEU A 52 -7.02 -13.04 -6.74
CA LEU A 52 -5.63 -13.41 -7.02
C LEU A 52 -4.73 -12.20 -6.81
N TYR A 53 -3.76 -12.33 -5.91
CA TYR A 53 -2.82 -11.27 -5.56
C TYR A 53 -1.40 -11.60 -6.04
N ILE A 54 -0.74 -10.58 -6.60
CA ILE A 54 0.64 -10.58 -7.07
C ILE A 54 1.28 -9.33 -6.49
N GLU A 55 2.46 -9.48 -5.86
CA GLU A 55 3.15 -8.40 -5.15
C GLU A 55 3.78 -7.37 -6.09
N GLU A 56 4.01 -7.74 -7.34
CA GLU A 56 4.66 -6.88 -8.33
C GLU A 56 3.64 -6.05 -9.10
N PRO A 57 3.99 -4.81 -9.52
CA PRO A 57 5.34 -4.24 -9.49
C PRO A 57 5.69 -3.46 -8.21
N ASP A 58 4.85 -3.51 -7.17
CA ASP A 58 5.00 -2.69 -5.97
C ASP A 58 6.33 -2.94 -5.25
N TYR A 59 6.63 -4.21 -4.96
CA TYR A 59 7.79 -4.59 -4.15
C TYR A 59 9.12 -4.07 -4.72
N TYR A 60 9.36 -4.30 -6.02
CA TYR A 60 10.57 -3.80 -6.68
C TYR A 60 10.45 -2.35 -7.16
N GLY A 61 9.23 -1.82 -7.31
CA GLY A 61 8.98 -0.41 -7.49
C GLY A 61 9.54 0.42 -6.34
N HIS A 62 9.30 -0.02 -5.09
CA HIS A 62 9.86 0.62 -3.90
C HIS A 62 11.40 0.57 -3.81
N ILE A 63 12.02 -0.48 -4.34
CA ILE A 63 13.48 -0.68 -4.24
C ILE A 63 14.23 0.11 -5.32
N TYR A 64 13.68 0.15 -6.53
CA TYR A 64 14.38 0.65 -7.72
C TYR A 64 13.76 1.89 -8.34
N SER A 65 12.68 2.43 -7.78
CA SER A 65 11.83 3.47 -8.38
C SER A 65 11.02 2.97 -9.59
N PRO A 66 9.78 3.48 -9.78
CA PRO A 66 8.90 3.06 -10.89
C PRO A 66 9.45 3.39 -12.28
N ASP A 67 10.40 4.33 -12.40
CA ASP A 67 11.05 4.72 -13.66
C ASP A 67 12.25 3.85 -14.06
N SER A 68 12.55 2.78 -13.31
CA SER A 68 13.73 1.94 -13.57
C SER A 68 13.52 0.86 -14.64
N ASP A 69 14.62 0.50 -15.31
CA ASP A 69 14.66 -0.64 -16.24
C ASP A 69 14.24 -1.95 -15.56
N ARG A 70 14.51 -2.11 -14.25
CA ARG A 70 14.11 -3.31 -13.50
C ARG A 70 12.59 -3.42 -13.41
N VAL A 71 11.90 -2.32 -13.12
CA VAL A 71 10.43 -2.27 -13.12
C VAL A 71 9.90 -2.50 -14.54
N ALA A 72 10.52 -1.90 -15.57
CA ALA A 72 10.13 -2.15 -16.96
C ALA A 72 10.19 -3.64 -17.34
N GLN A 73 11.24 -4.36 -16.91
CA GLN A 73 11.35 -5.81 -17.11
C GLN A 73 10.31 -6.62 -16.31
N LEU A 74 9.93 -6.16 -15.12
CA LEU A 74 8.88 -6.80 -14.32
C LEU A 74 7.50 -6.64 -14.97
N LEU A 75 7.22 -5.48 -15.58
CA LEU A 75 5.98 -5.27 -16.34
C LEU A 75 5.84 -6.25 -17.50
N ILE A 76 6.94 -6.59 -18.19
CA ILE A 76 6.93 -7.63 -19.24
C ILE A 76 6.52 -8.98 -18.65
N LYS A 77 7.07 -9.37 -17.49
CA LYS A 77 6.71 -10.61 -16.80
C LYS A 77 5.26 -10.63 -16.33
N LEU A 78 4.73 -9.50 -15.85
CA LEU A 78 3.32 -9.35 -15.48
C LEU A 78 2.38 -9.44 -16.69
N ASN A 79 2.81 -8.92 -17.84
CA ASN A 79 2.11 -9.10 -19.11
C ASN A 79 2.10 -10.58 -19.55
N ASP A 80 3.22 -11.30 -19.39
CA ASP A 80 3.27 -12.74 -19.65
C ASP A 80 2.34 -13.53 -18.70
N LEU A 81 2.27 -13.15 -17.43
CA LEU A 81 1.32 -13.73 -16.47
C LEU A 81 -0.13 -13.46 -16.87
N THR A 82 -0.41 -12.24 -17.35
CA THR A 82 -1.73 -11.89 -17.89
C THR A 82 -2.07 -12.80 -19.06
N ARG A 83 -1.17 -12.98 -20.02
CA ARG A 83 -1.36 -13.94 -21.13
C ARG A 83 -1.63 -15.35 -20.58
N TYR A 84 -0.87 -15.81 -19.59
CA TYR A 84 -1.04 -17.14 -18.99
C TYR A 84 -2.44 -17.34 -18.38
N ILE A 85 -3.00 -16.30 -17.72
CA ILE A 85 -4.38 -16.35 -17.21
C ILE A 85 -5.36 -16.57 -18.37
N TYR A 86 -5.25 -15.81 -19.45
CA TYR A 86 -6.14 -15.96 -20.63
C TYR A 86 -5.92 -17.29 -21.36
N ASP A 87 -4.69 -17.82 -21.38
CA ASP A 87 -4.40 -19.16 -21.90
C ASP A 87 -5.16 -20.22 -21.11
N LYS A 88 -5.18 -20.12 -19.77
CA LYS A 88 -5.96 -21.03 -18.91
C LYS A 88 -7.46 -20.90 -19.11
N VAL A 89 -7.98 -19.68 -19.32
CA VAL A 89 -9.39 -19.49 -19.70
C VAL A 89 -9.71 -20.26 -20.98
N ARG A 90 -8.88 -20.15 -22.02
CA ARG A 90 -9.06 -20.86 -23.29
C ARG A 90 -8.90 -22.37 -23.16
N GLU A 91 -7.86 -22.82 -22.47
CA GLU A 91 -7.55 -24.24 -22.24
C GLU A 91 -8.76 -24.99 -21.65
N PHE A 92 -9.50 -24.32 -20.77
CA PHE A 92 -10.67 -24.91 -20.10
C PHE A 92 -12.02 -24.53 -20.70
N ASN A 93 -12.05 -23.90 -21.88
CA ASN A 93 -13.28 -23.46 -22.55
C ASN A 93 -14.17 -22.54 -21.68
N LEU A 94 -13.54 -21.59 -20.98
CA LEU A 94 -14.19 -20.69 -20.03
C LEU A 94 -14.41 -19.27 -20.58
N GLN A 95 -14.15 -19.02 -21.87
CA GLN A 95 -14.20 -17.69 -22.48
C GLN A 95 -15.54 -16.98 -22.26
N ASP A 96 -16.65 -17.70 -22.36
CA ASP A 96 -18.01 -17.13 -22.21
C ASP A 96 -18.55 -17.26 -20.78
N ARG A 97 -17.71 -17.68 -19.83
CA ARG A 97 -18.12 -18.07 -18.47
C ARG A 97 -17.34 -17.37 -17.37
N VAL A 98 -16.16 -16.84 -17.66
CA VAL A 98 -15.30 -16.18 -16.69
C VAL A 98 -15.06 -14.74 -17.11
N ASN A 99 -15.33 -13.81 -16.19
CA ASN A 99 -14.92 -12.43 -16.31
C ASN A 99 -13.58 -12.25 -15.58
N VAL A 100 -12.56 -11.78 -16.29
CA VAL A 100 -11.27 -11.44 -15.70
C VAL A 100 -11.22 -9.93 -15.51
N VAL A 101 -10.99 -9.48 -14.26
CA VAL A 101 -10.83 -8.08 -13.92
C VAL A 101 -9.40 -7.86 -13.42
N HIS A 102 -8.65 -7.02 -14.14
CA HIS A 102 -7.34 -6.56 -13.70
C HIS A 102 -7.49 -5.22 -12.99
N LEU A 103 -6.92 -5.10 -11.81
CA LEU A 103 -6.90 -3.89 -11.02
C LEU A 103 -5.62 -3.83 -10.19
N SER A 104 -5.35 -2.66 -9.62
CA SER A 104 -4.29 -2.44 -8.65
C SER A 104 -4.87 -1.66 -7.47
N ASP A 105 -4.26 -1.83 -6.31
CA ASP A 105 -4.61 -1.16 -5.07
C ASP A 105 -4.15 0.31 -5.04
N HIS A 106 -3.00 0.63 -5.67
CA HIS A 106 -2.50 2.00 -5.77
C HIS A 106 -1.46 2.20 -6.89
N GLY A 107 -1.05 3.45 -7.11
CA GLY A 107 0.08 3.79 -7.98
C GLY A 107 1.42 3.81 -7.25
N MET A 108 2.46 4.29 -7.92
CA MET A 108 3.81 4.49 -7.35
C MET A 108 4.37 5.82 -7.85
N ASP A 109 5.17 6.51 -7.03
CA ASP A 109 5.88 7.74 -7.39
C ASP A 109 7.32 7.70 -6.88
N SER A 110 8.22 8.37 -7.60
CA SER A 110 9.65 8.41 -7.27
C SER A 110 9.94 9.55 -6.30
N LEU A 111 10.65 9.25 -5.22
CA LEU A 111 11.13 10.20 -4.24
C LEU A 111 12.66 10.31 -4.24
N MET A 112 13.12 11.49 -3.82
CA MET A 112 14.54 11.77 -3.64
C MET A 112 14.79 12.16 -2.18
N PRO A 113 15.95 11.80 -1.58
CA PRO A 113 16.23 12.16 -0.19
C PRO A 113 16.14 13.65 0.12
N LYS A 114 16.43 14.52 -0.86
CA LYS A 114 16.26 15.98 -0.73
C LYS A 114 14.81 16.44 -0.56
N ASN A 115 13.84 15.59 -0.90
CA ASN A 115 12.40 15.86 -0.81
C ASN A 115 11.79 15.17 0.41
N PHE A 116 12.59 14.59 1.30
CA PHE A 116 12.06 14.05 2.53
C PHE A 116 11.89 15.18 3.56
N ILE A 117 10.79 15.14 4.29
CA ILE A 117 10.33 16.18 5.21
C ILE A 117 10.66 15.74 6.62
N ASN A 118 11.50 16.51 7.31
CA ASN A 118 11.76 16.29 8.72
C ASN A 118 10.65 16.87 9.59
N LEU A 119 9.58 16.10 9.78
CA LEU A 119 8.40 16.52 10.53
C LEU A 119 8.77 16.84 11.99
N THR A 120 9.67 16.04 12.56
CA THR A 120 10.13 16.18 13.95
C THR A 120 10.83 17.53 14.19
N SER A 121 11.51 18.07 13.18
CA SER A 121 12.19 19.39 13.28
C SER A 121 11.24 20.57 13.48
N PHE A 122 9.95 20.41 13.21
CA PHE A 122 8.94 21.45 13.39
C PHE A 122 8.23 21.40 14.74
N VAL A 123 8.47 20.35 15.53
CA VAL A 123 7.78 20.11 16.79
C VAL A 123 8.69 20.52 17.96
N PRO A 124 8.18 21.25 18.98
CA PRO A 124 8.94 21.54 20.19
C PRO A 124 9.46 20.26 20.87
N THR A 125 10.69 20.27 21.35
CA THR A 125 11.40 19.07 21.85
C THR A 125 10.78 18.45 23.10
N ASP A 126 10.03 19.24 23.86
CA ASP A 126 9.27 18.85 25.05
C ASP A 126 7.93 18.19 24.72
N VAL A 127 7.42 18.33 23.48
CA VAL A 127 6.20 17.67 23.03
C VAL A 127 6.52 16.24 22.58
N LYS A 128 5.84 15.27 23.19
CA LYS A 128 5.95 13.85 22.83
C LYS A 128 4.72 13.39 22.08
N TYR A 129 4.91 12.63 21.00
CA TYR A 129 3.86 12.12 20.15
C TYR A 129 4.24 10.77 19.54
N ASP A 130 3.24 9.98 19.18
CA ASP A 130 3.38 8.80 18.34
C ASP A 130 3.07 9.15 16.88
N ARG A 131 3.66 8.36 15.97
CA ARG A 131 3.36 8.38 14.54
C ARG A 131 2.78 7.03 14.14
N TYR A 132 1.68 7.03 13.39
CA TYR A 132 1.10 5.84 12.80
C TYR A 132 0.92 6.01 11.29
N GLY A 133 1.07 4.92 10.55
CA GLY A 133 1.14 4.95 9.08
C GLY A 133 2.57 5.25 8.60
N ASN A 134 2.71 5.27 7.28
CA ASN A 134 3.96 5.55 6.58
C ASN A 134 3.72 6.68 5.57
N THR A 135 4.80 7.25 5.06
CA THR A 135 4.77 8.18 3.93
C THR A 135 3.87 7.66 2.78
N PRO A 136 3.06 8.52 2.12
CA PRO A 136 2.98 9.97 2.28
C PRO A 136 1.97 10.44 3.33
N VAL A 137 1.38 9.55 4.15
CA VAL A 137 0.33 9.91 5.11
C VAL A 137 0.65 9.43 6.52
N LEU A 138 0.92 10.38 7.41
CA LEU A 138 1.18 10.10 8.82
C LEU A 138 0.04 10.58 9.72
N GLN A 139 -0.38 9.72 10.63
CA GLN A 139 -1.23 10.07 11.76
C GLN A 139 -0.34 10.47 12.93
N ILE A 140 -0.52 11.66 13.46
CA ILE A 140 0.26 12.21 14.57
C ILE A 140 -0.62 12.25 15.82
N VAL A 141 -0.21 11.52 16.86
CA VAL A 141 -0.99 11.37 18.10
C VAL A 141 -0.17 11.87 19.30
N PRO A 142 -0.47 13.03 19.89
CA PRO A 142 0.26 13.52 21.05
C PRO A 142 0.04 12.62 22.27
N LYS A 143 1.10 12.40 23.06
CA LYS A 143 1.03 11.65 24.33
C LYS A 143 0.18 12.36 25.38
N VAL A 144 0.16 13.70 25.34
CA VAL A 144 -0.65 14.56 26.21
C VAL A 144 -1.72 15.24 25.37
N LYS A 145 -3.00 14.89 25.59
CA LYS A 145 -4.13 15.37 24.77
C LYS A 145 -4.22 16.90 24.71
N GLN A 146 -3.87 17.59 25.79
CA GLN A 146 -3.89 19.05 25.89
C GLN A 146 -2.89 19.72 24.93
N GLN A 147 -1.83 19.01 24.51
CA GLN A 147 -0.84 19.52 23.56
C GLN A 147 -1.28 19.39 22.09
N THR A 148 -2.45 18.80 21.81
CA THR A 148 -2.91 18.58 20.41
C THR A 148 -3.01 19.88 19.62
N ALA A 149 -3.58 20.93 20.20
CA ALA A 149 -3.77 22.20 19.51
C ALA A 149 -2.44 22.90 19.19
N ASP A 150 -1.48 22.84 20.12
CA ASP A 150 -0.15 23.44 19.93
C ASP A 150 0.69 22.65 18.93
N LEU A 151 0.63 21.32 19.00
CA LEU A 151 1.27 20.43 18.02
C LEU A 151 0.70 20.66 16.62
N TYR A 152 -0.63 20.72 16.49
CA TYR A 152 -1.29 21.04 15.22
C TYR A 152 -0.83 22.39 14.68
N ARG A 153 -0.80 23.43 15.51
CA ARG A 153 -0.39 24.78 15.10
C ARG A 153 1.07 24.82 14.64
N ALA A 154 1.98 24.17 15.36
CA ALA A 154 3.38 24.08 14.98
C ALA A 154 3.56 23.43 13.59
N LEU A 155 2.92 22.28 13.38
CA LEU A 155 2.94 21.56 12.11
C LEU A 155 2.26 22.33 10.99
N LYS A 156 1.13 23.00 11.28
CA LYS A 156 0.39 23.82 10.31
C LYS A 156 1.22 25.02 9.84
N ASN A 157 1.85 25.74 10.76
CA ASN A 157 2.76 26.85 10.44
C ASN A 157 3.93 26.38 9.56
N ALA A 158 4.51 25.21 9.86
CA ALA A 158 5.59 24.65 9.06
C ALA A 158 5.12 24.22 7.66
N SER A 159 3.94 23.62 7.56
CA SER A 159 3.29 23.26 6.29
C SER A 159 3.07 24.48 5.40
N GLU A 160 2.56 25.59 5.96
CA GLU A 160 2.33 26.84 5.23
C GLU A 160 3.64 27.50 4.77
N LYS A 161 4.70 27.41 5.59
CA LYS A 161 6.01 27.98 5.25
C LYS A 161 6.76 27.18 4.19
N ASN A 162 6.75 25.85 4.30
CA ASN A 162 7.54 24.98 3.42
C ASN A 162 6.79 24.59 2.14
N GLY A 163 5.46 24.54 2.19
CA GLY A 163 4.61 24.26 1.03
C GLY A 163 4.71 22.84 0.47
N ASN A 164 5.31 21.89 1.20
CA ASN A 164 5.60 20.53 0.75
C ASN A 164 4.78 19.42 1.46
N PHE A 165 3.98 19.78 2.46
CA PHE A 165 2.97 18.90 3.08
C PHE A 165 1.78 19.74 3.55
N ASP A 166 0.67 19.07 3.81
CA ASP A 166 -0.54 19.64 4.38
C ASP A 166 -0.88 18.93 5.71
N VAL A 167 -1.52 19.65 6.63
CA VAL A 167 -1.86 19.15 7.96
C VAL A 167 -3.33 19.39 8.25
N TYR A 168 -4.01 18.34 8.68
CA TYR A 168 -5.45 18.30 8.90
C TYR A 168 -5.79 17.82 10.31
N THR A 169 -6.86 18.35 10.87
CA THR A 169 -7.60 17.77 11.99
C THR A 169 -8.74 16.90 11.46
N LEU A 170 -9.38 16.11 12.32
CA LEU A 170 -10.58 15.34 11.95
C LEU A 170 -11.72 16.19 11.37
N GLU A 171 -11.80 17.45 11.78
CA GLU A 171 -12.85 18.39 11.37
C GLU A 171 -12.61 19.00 10.00
N ASN A 172 -11.34 19.16 9.58
CA ASN A 172 -10.99 19.81 8.32
C ASN A 172 -10.36 18.87 7.28
N LEU A 173 -10.29 17.56 7.57
CA LEU A 173 -9.95 16.55 6.59
C LEU A 173 -10.89 16.68 5.36
N PRO A 174 -10.37 16.62 4.13
CA PRO A 174 -11.18 16.68 2.92
C PRO A 174 -12.31 15.63 2.94
N ALA A 175 -13.56 16.10 2.88
CA ALA A 175 -14.74 15.23 2.94
C ALA A 175 -14.70 14.09 1.89
N ARG A 176 -14.12 14.37 0.71
CA ARG A 176 -13.94 13.40 -0.38
C ARG A 176 -13.09 12.17 -0.01
N TRP A 177 -12.30 12.22 1.06
CA TRP A 177 -11.49 11.09 1.51
C TRP A 177 -12.26 10.11 2.40
N HIS A 178 -13.41 10.53 2.95
CA HIS A 178 -14.20 9.73 3.89
C HIS A 178 -13.36 9.12 5.05
N PHE A 179 -12.33 9.84 5.49
CA PHE A 179 -11.30 9.33 6.39
C PHE A 179 -11.47 9.74 7.87
N ASN A 180 -12.53 10.49 8.21
CA ASN A 180 -12.82 10.95 9.58
C ASN A 180 -13.86 10.11 10.33
N ASN A 181 -14.27 8.95 9.77
CA ASN A 181 -15.38 8.13 10.29
C ASN A 181 -14.93 6.93 11.14
N SER A 182 -13.73 6.97 11.72
CA SER A 182 -13.17 5.84 12.48
C SER A 182 -12.43 6.32 13.73
N GLN A 183 -12.57 5.58 14.83
CA GLN A 183 -11.76 5.79 16.04
C GLN A 183 -10.27 5.49 15.82
N ARG A 184 -9.91 4.87 14.68
CA ARG A 184 -8.52 4.61 14.31
C ARG A 184 -7.84 5.78 13.61
N THR A 185 -8.60 6.79 13.20
CA THR A 185 -8.03 8.02 12.63
C THR A 185 -7.46 8.87 13.75
N GLY A 186 -6.20 9.28 13.61
CA GLY A 186 -5.51 10.12 14.57
C GLY A 186 -6.09 11.54 14.62
N PRO A 187 -5.81 12.30 15.69
CA PRO A 187 -6.32 13.66 15.84
C PRO A 187 -5.70 14.65 14.84
N ILE A 188 -4.49 14.34 14.33
CA ILE A 188 -3.77 15.13 13.33
C ILE A 188 -3.33 14.19 12.21
N THR A 189 -3.61 14.56 10.97
CA THR A 189 -3.14 13.88 9.75
C THR A 189 -2.21 14.79 8.98
N ALA A 190 -0.97 14.37 8.79
CA ALA A 190 0.00 15.02 7.90
C ALA A 190 0.04 14.28 6.56
N VAL A 191 -0.05 15.01 5.46
CA VAL A 191 -0.06 14.47 4.09
C VAL A 191 1.04 15.16 3.30
N ALA A 192 2.06 14.42 2.90
CA ALA A 192 3.10 14.94 2.01
C ALA A 192 2.49 15.24 0.64
N ARG A 193 2.93 16.34 0.00
CA ARG A 193 2.54 16.65 -1.37
C ARG A 193 3.29 15.76 -2.35
N LEU A 194 2.79 15.69 -3.58
CA LEU A 194 3.38 14.91 -4.66
C LEU A 194 4.89 15.18 -4.77
N GLY A 195 5.69 14.11 -4.90
CA GLY A 195 7.15 14.18 -4.93
C GLY A 195 7.85 14.39 -3.58
N TYR A 196 7.13 14.42 -2.46
CA TYR A 196 7.68 14.50 -1.09
C TYR A 196 7.29 13.29 -0.24
N GLY A 197 8.12 12.99 0.75
CA GLY A 197 7.86 11.97 1.77
C GLY A 197 8.30 12.43 3.16
N PHE A 198 8.03 11.65 4.20
CA PHE A 198 8.38 12.01 5.58
C PHE A 198 9.62 11.28 6.11
N ASP A 199 9.98 11.56 7.37
CA ASP A 199 11.09 10.99 8.15
C ASP A 199 11.32 9.48 8.01
N ASP A 200 10.25 8.70 7.88
CA ASP A 200 10.33 7.23 7.74
C ASP A 200 11.04 6.78 6.46
N MET A 201 11.08 7.63 5.43
CA MET A 201 11.79 7.33 4.19
C MET A 201 13.31 7.19 4.37
N TRP A 202 13.92 7.87 5.34
CA TRP A 202 15.36 7.75 5.56
C TRP A 202 15.74 6.34 6.02
N ASP A 203 14.95 5.75 6.93
CA ASP A 203 15.14 4.39 7.41
C ASP A 203 14.92 3.38 6.27
N THR A 204 13.88 3.57 5.44
CA THR A 204 13.60 2.75 4.26
C THR A 204 14.75 2.79 3.25
N VAL A 205 15.28 3.98 2.95
CA VAL A 205 16.40 4.15 2.03
C VAL A 205 17.67 3.47 2.55
N GLU A 206 17.95 3.59 3.85
CA GLU A 206 19.11 2.93 4.46
C GLU A 206 18.97 1.41 4.39
N TYR A 207 17.78 0.87 4.66
CA TYR A 207 17.49 -0.55 4.51
C TYR A 207 17.75 -1.02 3.06
N TYR A 208 17.17 -0.36 2.06
CA TYR A 208 17.34 -0.79 0.67
C TYR A 208 18.79 -0.67 0.18
N ARG A 209 19.52 0.37 0.58
CA ARG A 209 20.96 0.49 0.31
C ARG A 209 21.74 -0.72 0.83
N LYS A 210 21.49 -1.12 2.07
CA LYS A 210 22.21 -2.25 2.69
C LYS A 210 21.81 -3.59 2.09
N THR A 211 20.52 -3.78 1.79
CA THR A 211 20.00 -5.09 1.35
C THR A 211 20.15 -5.32 -0.16
N TYR A 212 20.00 -4.28 -0.98
CA TYR A 212 19.94 -4.39 -2.45
C TYR A 212 21.06 -3.67 -3.18
N ASN A 213 21.97 -3.00 -2.45
CA ASN A 213 23.08 -2.22 -3.00
C ASN A 213 22.62 -1.19 -4.06
N VAL A 214 21.52 -0.48 -3.76
CA VAL A 214 20.94 0.56 -4.62
C VAL A 214 21.31 1.95 -4.14
N SER A 215 21.40 2.91 -5.06
CA SER A 215 21.58 4.34 -4.74
C SER A 215 20.78 5.19 -5.73
N GLY A 216 20.35 6.39 -5.30
CA GLY A 216 19.66 7.34 -6.19
C GLY A 216 18.20 7.61 -5.78
N LYS A 217 17.31 7.55 -6.76
CA LYS A 217 15.85 7.68 -6.60
C LYS A 217 15.29 6.40 -5.98
N PHE A 218 14.26 6.55 -5.15
CA PHE A 218 13.54 5.46 -4.50
C PHE A 218 12.06 5.61 -4.77
#